data_AF-A0AA42YKA4-F1
#
_entry.id   AF-A0AA42YKA4-F1
#
_cell.length_a   1.000
_cell.length_b   1.000
_cell.length_c   1.000
_cell.angle_alpha   90.00
_cell.angle_beta   90.00
_cell.angle_gamma   90.00
#
_symmetry.space_group_name_H-M   'P 1'
#
loop_
_entity.id
_entity.type
_entity.pdbx_description
1 polymer ?
#
loop_
_entity_poly.entity_id
_entity_poly.type
_entity_poly.pdbx_seq_one_letter_code
_entity_poly.pdbx_strand_id
1 'polypeptide(L)'
;MYPKIKSSGQQRVELNEEILKKVLKRISSGRISEVADDIGLPYDLVYNLLHGRINSLSAKNYKLIFGEAPPKQAVKRVDSAYFREMVRLWLFLNGDVSEADLYREFYRDKNVKKVDYRIFSEVTQTVEKKIEQAMEQKFIYQGFDRSDIIELIRELSLIGKQERVFYNDIKPILRFVAETLKINPTRILNQWFVRYEEGELKTVSKKVYDDALELEKRIESALRSGSRYEVEKIREEIYGKKTGYILFSEIEEELEFLRKFGGKNPRQYLGRSISHYKKSRLKRIASWRALKIKNACCKLIDDQPEITLKSLPNSHRRTKLKKLLTVLKSYSISKVIKDINDIERFILMPAYYHEKYNTNEHGLISLNKAGYFLGMSKTAFDFLVSEHLDIFKRIGTYNKEWYLPYLYLKKIKEKNGFDIVKAKYEMLAKKYKT
;
A
#
# COMPACT_ATOMS: atom_id res chain seq x y z
N MET A 1 53.63 -4.63 -24.51
CA MET A 1 52.36 -3.89 -24.26
C MET A 1 52.27 -3.68 -22.76
N TYR A 2 52.56 -2.46 -22.28
CA TYR A 2 52.70 -2.18 -20.85
C TYR A 2 51.38 -2.46 -20.09
N PRO A 3 51.42 -3.21 -18.99
CA PRO A 3 50.24 -3.39 -18.16
C PRO A 3 49.89 -2.04 -17.54
N LYS A 4 48.63 -1.62 -17.71
CA LYS A 4 48.06 -0.47 -17.00
C LYS A 4 48.18 -0.74 -15.50
N ILE A 5 49.16 -0.11 -14.87
CA ILE A 5 49.28 0.01 -13.43
C ILE A 5 47.96 0.60 -12.94
N LYS A 6 47.20 -0.20 -12.17
CA LYS A 6 46.05 0.28 -11.39
C LYS A 6 46.53 1.52 -10.65
N SER A 7 45.92 2.68 -10.92
CA SER A 7 46.14 3.85 -10.10
C SER A 7 45.62 3.51 -8.70
N SER A 8 46.52 3.14 -7.79
CA SER A 8 46.22 3.10 -6.37
C SER A 8 45.73 4.51 -6.03
N GLY A 9 44.46 4.62 -5.66
CA GLY A 9 43.92 5.86 -5.12
C GLY A 9 44.86 6.26 -3.99
N GLN A 10 45.59 7.37 -4.16
CA GLN A 10 46.61 7.78 -3.21
C GLN A 10 45.96 7.91 -1.85
N GLN A 11 46.33 7.01 -0.93
CA GLN A 11 45.82 7.01 0.43
C GLN A 11 46.16 8.38 1.04
N ARG A 12 45.11 9.17 1.29
CA ARG A 12 45.22 10.50 1.90
C ARG A 12 45.05 10.37 3.41
N VAL A 13 45.93 11.04 4.13
CA VAL A 13 46.04 11.07 5.58
C VAL A 13 45.44 12.38 6.05
N GLU A 14 44.31 12.33 6.75
CA GLU A 14 43.73 13.53 7.37
C GLU A 14 44.63 14.07 8.49
N LEU A 15 44.76 15.39 8.55
CA LEU A 15 45.55 16.07 9.57
C LEU A 15 44.64 16.44 10.73
N ASN A 16 44.76 15.73 11.85
CA ASN A 16 44.10 16.12 13.09
C ASN A 16 44.91 17.23 13.79
N GLU A 17 44.33 17.85 14.81
CA GLU A 17 44.97 18.96 15.55
C GLU A 17 46.33 18.56 16.16
N GLU A 18 46.50 17.31 16.57
CA GLU A 18 47.75 16.80 17.12
C GLU A 18 48.86 16.69 16.06
N ILE A 19 48.51 16.19 14.87
CA ILE A 19 49.41 16.12 13.71
C ILE A 19 49.79 17.53 13.25
N LEU A 20 48.83 18.45 13.17
CA LEU A 20 49.07 19.87 12.86
C LEU A 20 49.98 20.54 13.89
N LYS A 21 49.77 20.29 15.20
CA LYS A 21 50.66 20.78 16.25
C LYS A 21 52.09 20.22 16.12
N LYS A 22 52.25 18.94 15.75
CA LYS A 22 53.57 18.35 15.46
C LYS A 22 54.26 19.02 14.26
N VAL A 23 53.51 19.34 13.19
CA VAL A 23 54.00 20.09 12.02
C VAL A 23 54.48 21.47 12.43
N LEU A 24 53.64 22.23 13.15
CA LEU A 24 53.95 23.59 13.59
C LEU A 24 55.16 23.63 14.52
N LYS A 25 55.35 22.61 15.38
CA LYS A 25 56.49 22.49 16.30
C LYS A 25 57.81 22.17 15.60
N ARG A 26 57.78 21.46 14.46
CA ARG A 26 58.99 21.15 13.66
C ARG A 26 59.40 22.29 12.74
N ILE A 27 58.45 23.16 12.36
CA ILE A 27 58.64 24.24 11.39
C ILE A 27 58.91 25.60 12.06
N SER A 28 58.77 25.71 13.39
CA SER A 28 58.92 26.97 14.14
C SER A 28 60.36 27.52 14.22
N SER A 29 61.33 26.89 13.55
CA SER A 29 62.76 27.24 13.63
C SER A 29 63.37 27.86 12.36
N GLY A 30 62.60 28.16 11.31
CA GLY A 30 63.15 28.75 10.06
C GLY A 30 62.10 29.42 9.15
N ARG A 31 62.55 30.09 8.08
CA ARG A 31 61.65 30.69 7.06
C ARG A 31 60.97 29.57 6.25
N ILE A 32 59.72 29.78 5.80
CA ILE A 32 58.92 28.77 5.06
C ILE A 32 59.68 28.21 3.83
N SER A 33 60.49 29.06 3.16
CA SER A 33 61.33 28.67 2.03
C SER A 33 62.44 27.68 2.42
N GLU A 34 63.13 27.91 3.54
CA GLU A 34 64.21 27.04 4.04
C GLU A 34 63.66 25.67 4.44
N VAL A 35 62.47 25.65 5.04
CA VAL A 35 61.77 24.44 5.47
C VAL A 35 61.25 23.62 4.29
N ALA A 36 60.78 24.29 3.22
CA ALA A 36 60.33 23.63 2.01
C ALA A 36 61.49 22.91 1.28
N ASP A 37 62.65 23.57 1.21
CA ASP A 37 63.85 23.03 0.58
C ASP A 37 64.47 21.87 1.40
N ASP A 38 64.53 21.99 2.74
CA ASP A 38 65.08 20.95 3.64
C ASP A 38 64.25 19.65 3.64
N ILE A 39 62.91 19.76 3.58
CA ILE A 39 61.99 18.61 3.58
C ILE A 39 61.76 18.07 2.15
N GLY A 40 62.16 18.81 1.11
CA GLY A 40 61.96 18.44 -0.30
C GLY A 40 60.50 18.49 -0.74
N LEU A 41 59.73 19.46 -0.23
CA LEU A 41 58.31 19.63 -0.55
C LEU A 41 58.06 20.96 -1.28
N PRO A 42 57.04 21.02 -2.17
CA PRO A 42 56.67 22.28 -2.81
C PRO A 42 56.32 23.36 -1.78
N TYR A 43 56.84 24.57 -1.97
CA TYR A 43 56.57 25.73 -1.10
C TYR A 43 55.07 25.92 -0.83
N ASP A 44 54.23 25.84 -1.86
CA ASP A 44 52.78 26.00 -1.75
C ASP A 44 52.13 24.96 -0.84
N LEU A 45 52.66 23.74 -0.80
CA LEU A 45 52.14 22.68 0.06
C LEU A 45 52.46 23.00 1.53
N VAL A 46 53.69 23.42 1.83
CA VAL A 46 54.14 23.80 3.18
C VAL A 46 53.40 25.05 3.65
N TYR A 47 53.28 26.06 2.79
CA TYR A 47 52.54 27.29 3.06
C TYR A 47 51.07 27.01 3.41
N ASN A 48 50.40 26.20 2.60
CA ASN A 48 49.00 25.86 2.84
C ASN A 48 48.81 24.93 4.07
N LEU A 49 49.79 24.10 4.41
CA LEU A 49 49.79 23.31 5.65
C LEU A 49 49.91 24.22 6.89
N LEU A 50 50.86 25.15 6.88
CA LEU A 50 51.08 26.09 7.99
C LEU A 50 49.89 27.00 8.25
N HIS A 51 49.18 27.37 7.18
CA HIS A 51 48.01 28.24 7.27
C HIS A 51 46.70 27.46 7.45
N GLY A 52 46.76 26.15 7.70
CA GLY A 52 45.59 25.30 7.96
C GLY A 52 44.62 25.20 6.77
N ARG A 53 45.10 25.47 5.54
CA ARG A 53 44.29 25.49 4.32
C ARG A 53 44.12 24.10 3.69
N ILE A 54 44.89 23.12 4.16
CA ILE A 54 44.82 21.72 3.70
C ILE A 54 44.58 20.80 4.89
N ASN A 55 43.53 19.99 4.78
CA ASN A 55 43.07 19.08 5.85
C ASN A 55 43.52 17.63 5.64
N SER A 56 44.27 17.35 4.56
CA SER A 56 44.78 16.00 4.27
C SER A 56 46.07 16.01 3.43
N LEU A 57 46.95 15.04 3.65
CA LEU A 57 48.21 14.85 2.92
C LEU A 57 48.28 13.50 2.23
N SER A 58 49.02 13.37 1.13
CA SER A 58 49.31 12.05 0.58
C SER A 58 50.19 11.25 1.55
N ALA A 59 50.07 9.92 1.54
CA ALA A 59 50.95 9.05 2.35
C ALA A 59 52.46 9.31 2.10
N LYS A 60 52.83 9.66 0.85
CA LYS A 60 54.21 10.02 0.49
C LYS A 60 54.65 11.33 1.15
N ASN A 61 53.81 12.36 1.09
CA ASN A 61 54.11 13.67 1.69
C ASN A 61 54.10 13.57 3.22
N TYR A 62 53.21 12.77 3.81
CA TYR A 62 53.23 12.49 5.24
C TYR A 62 54.56 11.85 5.66
N LYS A 63 55.03 10.83 4.94
CA LYS A 63 56.31 10.18 5.24
C LYS A 63 57.50 11.14 5.09
N LEU A 64 57.48 12.05 4.12
CA LEU A 64 58.50 13.09 3.96
C LEU A 64 58.52 14.08 5.14
N ILE A 65 57.35 14.49 5.63
CA ILE A 65 57.22 15.46 6.74
C ILE A 65 57.59 14.84 8.09
N PHE A 66 57.20 13.60 8.34
CA PHE A 66 57.30 12.98 9.67
C PHE A 66 58.38 11.90 9.78
N GLY A 67 58.92 11.38 8.68
CA GLY A 67 59.86 10.25 8.69
C GLY A 67 59.21 8.90 9.07
N GLU A 68 57.91 8.90 9.40
CA GLU A 68 57.17 7.75 9.89
C GLU A 68 56.08 7.32 8.90
N ALA A 69 55.62 6.07 9.03
CA ALA A 69 54.45 5.60 8.29
C ALA A 69 53.18 6.34 8.76
N PRO A 70 52.23 6.65 7.87
CA PRO A 70 51.02 7.33 8.25
C PRO A 70 50.17 6.50 9.22
N PRO A 71 49.51 7.13 10.21
CA PRO A 71 48.67 6.43 11.16
C PRO A 71 47.53 5.72 10.43
N LYS A 72 47.14 4.53 10.92
CA LYS A 72 45.99 3.78 10.38
C LYS A 72 44.71 4.57 10.66
N GLN A 73 44.16 5.23 9.63
CA GLN A 73 42.89 5.96 9.73
C GLN A 73 41.70 5.06 9.40
N ALA A 74 40.58 5.29 10.08
CA ALA A 74 39.34 4.57 9.83
C ALA A 74 38.85 4.83 8.38
N VAL A 75 38.60 3.76 7.63
CA VAL A 75 38.10 3.83 6.26
C VAL A 75 36.74 4.51 6.24
N LYS A 76 36.66 5.73 5.68
CA LYS A 76 35.41 6.51 5.60
C LYS A 76 34.45 6.01 4.52
N ARG A 77 34.97 5.41 3.44
CA ARG A 77 34.16 4.91 2.32
C ARG A 77 34.53 3.47 1.99
N VAL A 78 33.51 2.63 1.81
CA VAL A 78 33.60 1.19 1.51
C VAL A 78 33.03 0.91 0.12
N ASP A 79 33.33 -0.27 -0.42
CA ASP A 79 32.69 -0.73 -1.65
C ASP A 79 31.18 -0.84 -1.45
N SER A 80 30.43 -0.33 -2.42
CA SER A 80 28.98 -0.21 -2.35
C SER A 80 28.21 -1.49 -2.71
N ALA A 81 28.91 -2.53 -3.18
CA ALA A 81 28.26 -3.77 -3.61
C ALA A 81 27.46 -4.43 -2.48
N TYR A 82 28.06 -4.61 -1.31
CA TYR A 82 27.39 -5.23 -0.17
C TYR A 82 26.19 -4.40 0.32
N PHE A 83 26.36 -3.09 0.45
CA PHE A 83 25.27 -2.17 0.77
C PHE A 83 24.09 -2.27 -0.20
N ARG A 84 24.33 -2.32 -1.52
CA ARG A 84 23.26 -2.42 -2.52
C ARG A 84 22.48 -3.72 -2.40
N GLU A 85 23.16 -4.83 -2.18
CA GLU A 85 22.49 -6.12 -2.03
C GLU A 85 21.65 -6.18 -0.74
N MET A 86 22.13 -5.59 0.36
CA MET A 86 21.34 -5.42 1.58
C MET A 86 20.08 -4.57 1.33
N VAL A 87 20.18 -3.47 0.58
CA VAL A 87 19.02 -2.64 0.22
C VAL A 87 18.00 -3.44 -0.60
N ARG A 88 18.45 -4.20 -1.61
CA ARG A 88 17.56 -5.04 -2.42
C ARG A 88 16.84 -6.08 -1.57
N LEU A 89 17.57 -6.76 -0.68
CA LEU A 89 16.99 -7.73 0.25
C LEU A 89 15.94 -7.08 1.15
N TRP A 90 16.24 -5.90 1.69
CA TRP A 90 15.31 -5.20 2.57
C TRP A 90 14.02 -4.78 1.87
N LEU A 91 14.11 -4.26 0.65
CA LEU A 91 12.94 -3.90 -0.16
C LEU A 91 12.12 -5.12 -0.58
N PHE A 92 12.79 -6.26 -0.80
CA PHE A 92 12.11 -7.52 -1.09
C PHE A 92 11.30 -8.02 0.12
N LEU A 93 11.88 -7.95 1.32
CA LEU A 93 11.23 -8.38 2.55
C LEU A 93 10.16 -7.39 3.05
N ASN A 94 10.29 -6.10 2.76
CA ASN A 94 9.40 -5.04 3.23
C ASN A 94 8.78 -4.29 2.03
N GLY A 95 7.72 -4.88 1.45
CA GLY A 95 7.10 -4.40 0.20
C GLY A 95 6.40 -3.04 0.27
N ASP A 96 6.25 -2.47 1.46
CA ASP A 96 5.68 -1.15 1.71
C ASP A 96 6.74 -0.03 1.83
N VAL A 97 8.03 -0.38 1.87
CA VAL A 97 9.14 0.56 1.99
C VAL A 97 9.74 0.87 0.61
N SER A 98 9.98 2.16 0.33
CA SER A 98 10.65 2.58 -0.92
C SER A 98 12.12 2.98 -0.69
N GLU A 99 12.93 2.99 -1.77
CA GLU A 99 14.30 3.54 -1.74
C GLU A 99 14.35 4.99 -1.25
N ALA A 100 13.30 5.77 -1.52
CA ALA A 100 13.20 7.15 -1.05
C ALA A 100 13.06 7.23 0.48
N ASP A 101 12.36 6.26 1.09
CA ASP A 101 12.19 6.19 2.53
C ASP A 101 13.50 5.79 3.21
N LEU A 102 14.22 4.80 2.65
CA LEU A 102 15.57 4.43 3.10
C LEU A 102 16.55 5.60 2.98
N TYR A 103 16.53 6.33 1.87
CA TYR A 103 17.38 7.51 1.69
C TYR A 103 17.12 8.57 2.77
N ARG A 104 15.85 8.89 3.01
CA ARG A 104 15.48 9.86 4.06
C ARG A 104 15.89 9.38 5.44
N GLU A 105 15.87 8.07 5.69
CA GLU A 105 16.31 7.49 6.94
C GLU A 105 17.82 7.61 7.15
N PHE A 106 18.64 7.34 6.13
CA PHE A 106 20.10 7.47 6.23
C PHE A 106 20.58 8.92 6.39
N TYR A 107 19.79 9.89 5.92
CA TYR A 107 20.18 11.30 5.89
C TYR A 107 19.24 12.21 6.71
N ARG A 108 18.62 11.70 7.78
CA ARG A 108 17.69 12.47 8.64
C ARG A 108 18.25 13.82 9.11
N ASP A 109 19.56 13.90 9.35
CA ASP A 109 20.22 15.12 9.86
C ASP A 109 20.59 16.14 8.76
N LYS A 110 20.43 15.77 7.49
CA LYS A 110 20.64 16.68 6.36
C LYS A 110 19.28 17.13 5.86
N ASN A 111 19.09 18.44 5.68
CA ASN A 111 17.90 19.02 5.06
C ASN A 111 17.88 18.71 3.55
N VAL A 112 17.70 17.44 3.19
CA VAL A 112 17.80 16.98 1.80
C VAL A 112 16.47 17.22 1.08
N LYS A 113 16.44 18.25 0.23
CA LYS A 113 15.27 18.57 -0.61
C LYS A 113 15.00 17.53 -1.72
N LYS A 114 15.99 16.70 -2.08
CA LYS A 114 15.91 15.77 -3.22
C LYS A 114 16.67 14.46 -2.95
N VAL A 115 15.99 13.33 -3.14
CA VAL A 115 16.57 11.98 -3.02
C VAL A 115 17.62 11.76 -4.11
N ASP A 116 18.82 11.33 -3.72
CA ASP A 116 19.88 10.94 -4.66
C ASP A 116 19.92 9.42 -4.83
N TYR A 117 19.22 8.93 -5.85
CA TYR A 117 19.14 7.51 -6.17
C TYR A 117 20.46 6.89 -6.64
N ARG A 118 21.50 7.69 -6.91
CA ARG A 118 22.80 7.17 -7.36
C ARG A 118 23.50 6.31 -6.32
N ILE A 119 23.12 6.42 -5.04
CA ILE A 119 23.68 5.58 -3.97
C ILE A 119 23.19 4.14 -4.04
N PHE A 120 22.03 3.90 -4.65
CA PHE A 120 21.42 2.57 -4.80
C PHE A 120 21.77 1.91 -6.13
N SER A 121 22.41 2.66 -7.04
CA SER A 121 22.79 2.16 -8.35
C SER A 121 24.29 1.87 -8.46
N GLU A 122 24.69 1.23 -9.55
CA GLU A 122 26.10 0.94 -9.86
C GLU A 122 26.91 2.18 -10.26
N VAL A 123 26.24 3.34 -10.40
CA VAL A 123 26.88 4.62 -10.74
C VAL A 123 27.84 5.08 -9.64
N THR A 124 27.51 4.82 -8.38
CA THR A 124 28.39 5.15 -7.26
C THR A 124 29.08 3.87 -6.77
N GLN A 125 30.39 3.76 -6.98
CA GLN A 125 31.15 2.56 -6.59
C GLN A 125 31.47 2.49 -5.10
N THR A 126 31.41 3.60 -4.36
CA THR A 126 31.70 3.61 -2.93
C THR A 126 30.63 4.32 -2.12
N VAL A 127 30.34 3.82 -0.93
CA VAL A 127 29.38 4.41 0.02
C VAL A 127 30.08 4.77 1.33
N GLU A 128 29.57 5.73 2.09
CA GLU A 128 30.09 6.02 3.43
C GLU A 128 29.91 4.80 4.34
N LYS A 129 30.95 4.42 5.08
CA LYS A 129 30.94 3.22 5.94
C LYS A 129 29.80 3.26 6.97
N LYS A 130 29.47 4.45 7.48
CA LYS A 130 28.37 4.65 8.43
C LYS A 130 27.01 4.29 7.84
N ILE A 131 26.81 4.48 6.54
CA ILE A 131 25.55 4.18 5.85
C ILE A 131 25.42 2.67 5.61
N GLU A 132 26.51 2.03 5.18
CA GLU A 132 26.56 0.56 5.08
C GLU A 132 26.26 -0.08 6.44
N GLN A 133 26.89 0.42 7.52
CA GLN A 133 26.64 -0.05 8.88
C GLN A 133 25.20 0.23 9.33
N ALA A 134 24.65 1.40 9.03
CA ALA A 134 23.26 1.71 9.37
C ALA A 134 22.28 0.73 8.71
N MET A 135 22.57 0.32 7.46
CA MET A 135 21.79 -0.70 6.77
C MET A 135 21.96 -2.09 7.40
N GLU A 136 23.19 -2.50 7.69
CA GLU A 136 23.49 -3.78 8.34
C GLU A 136 22.83 -3.87 9.73
N GLN A 137 22.85 -2.79 10.51
CA GLN A 137 22.19 -2.71 11.82
C GLN A 137 20.69 -2.96 11.75
N LYS A 138 20.02 -2.60 10.66
CA LYS A 138 18.58 -2.88 10.50
C LYS A 138 18.27 -4.37 10.53
N PHE A 139 19.13 -5.18 9.91
CA PHE A 139 19.00 -6.64 9.92
C PHE A 139 19.40 -7.22 11.28
N ILE A 140 20.46 -6.67 11.90
CA ILE A 140 20.90 -7.08 13.24
C ILE A 140 19.80 -6.84 14.29
N TYR A 141 19.08 -5.72 14.23
CA TYR A 141 17.93 -5.47 15.10
C TYR A 141 16.79 -6.46 14.91
N GLN A 142 16.71 -7.13 13.77
CA GLN A 142 15.75 -8.20 13.49
C GLN A 142 16.28 -9.60 13.88
N GLY A 143 17.49 -9.67 14.45
CA GLY A 143 18.12 -10.91 14.91
C GLY A 143 18.96 -11.62 13.86
N PHE A 144 19.21 -11.02 12.69
CA PHE A 144 20.08 -11.59 11.67
C PHE A 144 21.53 -11.15 11.86
N ASP A 145 22.45 -12.12 11.91
CA ASP A 145 23.87 -11.81 11.89
C ASP A 145 24.38 -11.56 10.46
N ARG A 146 25.66 -11.20 10.33
CA ARG A 146 26.25 -10.89 9.03
C ARG A 146 26.26 -12.10 8.09
N SER A 147 26.47 -13.31 8.61
CA SER A 147 26.42 -14.56 7.84
C SER A 147 25.03 -14.78 7.26
N ASP A 148 24.00 -14.63 8.11
CA ASP A 148 22.60 -14.76 7.71
C ASP A 148 22.26 -13.80 6.58
N ILE A 149 22.68 -12.53 6.70
CA ILE A 149 22.44 -11.51 5.67
C ILE A 149 23.10 -11.91 4.35
N ILE A 150 24.33 -12.42 4.37
CA ILE A 150 25.05 -12.84 3.16
C ILE A 150 24.36 -14.05 2.53
N GLU A 151 23.89 -15.01 3.33
CA GLU A 151 23.18 -16.19 2.85
C GLU A 151 21.83 -15.81 2.22
N LEU A 152 21.06 -14.95 2.88
CA LEU A 152 19.80 -14.42 2.36
C LEU A 152 19.99 -13.64 1.04
N ILE A 153 21.07 -12.86 0.91
CA ILE A 153 21.43 -12.19 -0.36
C ILE A 153 21.71 -13.22 -1.46
N ARG A 154 22.40 -14.32 -1.14
CA ARG A 154 22.68 -15.39 -2.11
C ARG A 154 21.39 -16.09 -2.53
N GLU A 155 20.53 -16.46 -1.59
CA GLU A 155 19.23 -17.08 -1.87
C GLU A 155 18.34 -16.17 -2.72
N LEU A 156 18.24 -14.88 -2.37
CA LEU A 156 17.51 -13.90 -3.18
C LEU A 156 18.05 -13.82 -4.62
N SER A 157 19.38 -13.87 -4.77
CA SER A 157 20.05 -13.87 -6.08
C SER A 157 19.76 -15.14 -6.88
N LEU A 158 19.54 -16.29 -6.23
CA LEU A 158 19.17 -17.56 -6.86
C LEU A 158 17.70 -17.55 -7.29
N ILE A 159 16.79 -17.10 -6.42
CA ILE A 159 15.36 -16.92 -6.73
C ILE A 159 15.19 -16.01 -7.96
N GLY A 160 15.90 -14.87 -7.99
CA GLY A 160 15.84 -13.92 -9.10
C GLY A 160 16.40 -14.45 -10.42
N LYS A 161 17.25 -15.48 -10.40
CA LYS A 161 17.81 -16.13 -11.60
C LYS A 161 16.94 -17.29 -12.10
N GLN A 162 16.28 -18.01 -11.20
CA GLN A 162 15.51 -19.22 -11.55
C GLN A 162 14.12 -18.91 -12.13
N GLU A 163 13.50 -17.78 -11.79
CA GLU A 163 12.17 -17.40 -12.29
C GLU A 163 12.25 -16.21 -13.27
N ARG A 164 12.93 -16.40 -14.40
CA ARG A 164 13.03 -15.41 -15.48
C ARG A 164 12.10 -15.80 -16.63
N VAL A 165 11.27 -14.87 -17.08
CA VAL A 165 10.36 -15.04 -18.21
C VAL A 165 10.92 -14.30 -19.42
N PHE A 166 10.78 -14.86 -20.63
CA PHE A 166 11.25 -14.18 -21.84
C PHE A 166 10.42 -12.92 -22.11
N TYR A 167 11.08 -11.86 -22.58
CA TYR A 167 10.39 -10.62 -22.89
C TYR A 167 9.29 -10.81 -23.96
N ASN A 168 9.49 -11.76 -24.88
CA ASN A 168 8.50 -12.09 -25.90
C ASN A 168 7.17 -12.59 -25.30
N ASP A 169 7.18 -13.20 -24.12
CA ASP A 169 5.97 -13.72 -23.47
C ASP A 169 5.18 -12.60 -22.77
N ILE A 170 5.86 -11.59 -22.21
CA ILE A 170 5.22 -10.42 -21.57
C ILE A 170 4.84 -9.34 -22.59
N LYS A 171 5.48 -9.29 -23.76
CA LYS A 171 5.28 -8.25 -24.78
C LYS A 171 3.82 -8.08 -25.24
N PRO A 172 3.03 -9.14 -25.51
CA PRO A 172 1.62 -9.00 -25.85
C PRO A 172 0.80 -8.32 -24.76
N ILE A 173 1.04 -8.71 -23.50
CA ILE A 173 0.37 -8.14 -22.31
C ILE A 173 0.69 -6.65 -22.21
N LEU A 174 1.97 -6.28 -22.31
CA LEU A 174 2.39 -4.87 -22.25
C LEU A 174 1.80 -4.03 -23.38
N ARG A 175 1.70 -4.61 -24.59
CA ARG A 175 1.06 -3.95 -25.74
C ARG A 175 -0.42 -3.71 -25.47
N PHE A 176 -1.14 -4.72 -24.99
CA PHE A 176 -2.56 -4.60 -24.62
C PHE A 176 -2.77 -3.49 -23.57
N VAL A 177 -1.96 -3.49 -22.50
CA VAL A 177 -2.04 -2.47 -21.45
C VAL A 177 -1.73 -1.08 -22.01
N ALA A 178 -0.70 -0.95 -22.84
CA ALA A 178 -0.30 0.31 -23.43
C ALA A 178 -1.36 0.90 -24.37
N GLU A 179 -1.95 0.07 -25.24
CA GLU A 179 -3.00 0.49 -26.17
C GLU A 179 -4.29 0.86 -25.44
N THR A 180 -4.71 0.03 -24.48
CA THR A 180 -5.96 0.21 -23.73
C THR A 180 -5.89 1.40 -22.78
N LEU A 181 -4.84 1.45 -21.94
CA LEU A 181 -4.70 2.50 -20.94
C LEU A 181 -4.00 3.75 -21.48
N LYS A 182 -3.39 3.72 -22.67
CA LYS A 182 -2.57 4.82 -23.23
C LYS A 182 -1.42 5.21 -22.29
N ILE A 183 -0.80 4.20 -21.65
CA ILE A 183 0.33 4.33 -20.71
C ILE A 183 1.59 3.75 -21.38
N ASN A 184 2.74 4.29 -21.03
CA ASN A 184 4.02 3.76 -21.51
C ASN A 184 4.45 2.52 -20.69
N PRO A 185 4.81 1.38 -21.33
CA PRO A 185 5.26 0.15 -20.67
C PRO A 185 6.41 0.33 -19.67
N THR A 186 7.24 1.36 -19.83
CA THR A 186 8.27 1.76 -18.86
C THR A 186 7.73 1.86 -17.42
N ARG A 187 6.46 2.27 -17.24
CA ARG A 187 5.82 2.37 -15.91
C ARG A 187 5.49 1.04 -15.26
N ILE A 188 5.39 -0.02 -16.06
CA ILE A 188 5.10 -1.38 -15.61
C ILE A 188 6.43 -2.13 -15.41
N LEU A 189 7.33 -2.02 -16.38
CA LEU A 189 8.63 -2.69 -16.36
C LEU A 189 9.65 -2.04 -15.42
N ASN A 190 9.49 -0.75 -15.11
CA ASN A 190 10.52 0.07 -14.48
C ASN A 190 11.88 0.00 -15.22
N GLN A 191 11.83 -0.14 -16.55
CA GLN A 191 12.98 -0.23 -17.44
C GLN A 191 12.94 0.89 -18.47
N TRP A 192 14.11 1.39 -18.86
CA TRP A 192 14.24 2.40 -19.91
C TRP A 192 13.66 1.90 -21.24
N PHE A 193 12.88 2.76 -21.90
CA PHE A 193 12.19 2.50 -23.16
C PHE A 193 13.06 1.82 -24.22
N VAL A 194 14.26 2.36 -24.42
CA VAL A 194 15.26 1.89 -25.41
C VAL A 194 15.54 0.40 -25.25
N ARG A 195 15.69 -0.08 -24.00
CA ARG A 195 16.10 -1.46 -23.73
C ARG A 195 15.11 -2.48 -24.25
N TYR A 196 13.82 -2.22 -24.17
CA TYR A 196 12.80 -3.21 -24.53
C TYR A 196 12.23 -3.03 -25.94
N GLU A 197 12.44 -1.88 -26.57
CA GLU A 197 12.10 -1.65 -27.98
C GLU A 197 13.21 -2.14 -28.90
N GLU A 198 14.48 -1.90 -28.55
CA GLU A 198 15.65 -2.32 -29.34
C GLU A 198 16.04 -3.79 -29.08
N GLY A 199 15.28 -4.50 -28.23
CA GLY A 199 15.47 -5.93 -27.97
C GLY A 199 16.62 -6.27 -27.00
N GLU A 200 17.21 -5.27 -26.33
CA GLU A 200 18.24 -5.49 -25.30
C GLU A 200 17.67 -6.18 -24.04
N LEU A 201 16.38 -5.99 -23.76
CA LEU A 201 15.67 -6.64 -22.66
C LEU A 201 15.24 -8.04 -23.09
N LYS A 202 16.09 -9.04 -22.80
CA LYS A 202 15.81 -10.44 -23.15
C LYS A 202 14.81 -11.12 -22.23
N THR A 203 14.88 -10.83 -20.94
CA THR A 203 14.07 -11.48 -19.89
C THR A 203 13.65 -10.50 -18.80
N VAL A 204 12.51 -10.78 -18.18
CA VAL A 204 11.97 -10.08 -16.99
C VAL A 204 11.87 -11.06 -15.82
N SER A 205 11.75 -10.56 -14.59
CA SER A 205 11.42 -11.44 -13.46
C SER A 205 9.99 -11.94 -13.58
N LYS A 206 9.72 -13.14 -13.07
CA LYS A 206 8.37 -13.71 -13.03
C LYS A 206 7.40 -12.84 -12.25
N LYS A 207 7.83 -12.21 -11.15
CA LYS A 207 7.02 -11.21 -10.43
C LYS A 207 6.47 -10.12 -11.35
N VAL A 208 7.31 -9.55 -12.23
CA VAL A 208 6.87 -8.50 -13.18
C VAL A 208 5.89 -9.05 -14.21
N TYR A 209 6.08 -10.30 -14.63
CA TYR A 209 5.15 -11.00 -15.51
C TYR A 209 3.79 -11.24 -14.83
N ASP A 210 3.79 -11.77 -13.61
CA ASP A 210 2.58 -12.05 -12.84
C ASP A 210 1.81 -10.75 -12.53
N ASP A 211 2.52 -9.69 -12.13
CA ASP A 211 1.94 -8.36 -11.90
C ASP A 211 1.29 -7.80 -13.18
N ALA A 212 1.93 -7.98 -14.34
CA ALA A 212 1.39 -7.55 -15.62
C ALA A 212 0.15 -8.36 -16.05
N LEU A 213 0.15 -9.67 -15.78
CA LEU A 213 -0.96 -10.56 -16.08
C LEU A 213 -2.17 -10.30 -15.16
N GLU A 214 -1.93 -9.98 -13.89
CA GLU A 214 -3.00 -9.51 -13.00
C GLU A 214 -3.57 -8.16 -13.48
N LEU A 215 -2.70 -7.24 -13.90
CA LEU A 215 -3.11 -5.94 -14.44
C LEU A 215 -3.99 -6.10 -15.69
N GLU A 216 -3.62 -7.00 -16.60
CA GLU A 216 -4.42 -7.33 -17.79
C GLU A 216 -5.83 -7.81 -17.42
N LYS A 217 -5.95 -8.80 -16.52
CA LYS A 217 -7.25 -9.30 -16.04
C LYS A 217 -8.12 -8.19 -15.42
N ARG A 218 -7.51 -7.28 -14.66
CA ARG A 218 -8.19 -6.14 -14.06
C ARG A 218 -8.69 -5.16 -15.12
N ILE A 219 -7.90 -4.90 -16.15
CA ILE A 219 -8.29 -4.04 -17.28
C ILE A 219 -9.43 -4.69 -18.06
N GLU A 220 -9.36 -5.97 -18.38
CA GLU A 220 -10.45 -6.68 -19.05
C GLU A 220 -11.76 -6.60 -18.26
N SER A 221 -11.69 -6.78 -16.94
CA SER A 221 -12.86 -6.66 -16.06
C SER A 221 -13.46 -5.25 -16.09
N ALA A 222 -12.60 -4.22 -16.08
CA ALA A 222 -13.03 -2.82 -16.18
C ALA A 222 -13.58 -2.45 -17.57
N LEU A 223 -13.10 -3.10 -18.64
CA LEU A 223 -13.66 -2.95 -19.97
C LEU A 223 -15.04 -3.62 -20.07
N ARG A 224 -15.21 -4.82 -19.52
CA ARG A 224 -16.49 -5.55 -19.49
C ARG A 224 -17.57 -4.81 -18.70
N SER A 225 -17.20 -4.07 -17.65
CA SER A 225 -18.16 -3.26 -16.90
C SER A 225 -18.66 -2.04 -17.68
N GLY A 226 -17.97 -1.64 -18.75
CA GLY A 226 -18.23 -0.41 -19.51
C GLY A 226 -17.96 0.87 -18.71
N SER A 227 -17.37 0.76 -17.52
CA SER A 227 -17.17 1.88 -16.61
C SER A 227 -15.89 2.63 -16.94
N ARG A 228 -16.03 3.82 -17.51
CA ARG A 228 -14.90 4.74 -17.72
C ARG A 228 -14.11 5.01 -16.43
N TYR A 229 -14.81 5.12 -15.30
CA TYR A 229 -14.20 5.36 -13.99
C TYR A 229 -13.25 4.23 -13.60
N GLU A 230 -13.62 2.97 -13.82
CA GLU A 230 -12.76 1.83 -13.45
C GLU A 230 -11.45 1.82 -14.26
N VAL A 231 -11.53 2.11 -15.55
CA VAL A 231 -10.35 2.24 -16.42
C VAL A 231 -9.47 3.42 -15.98
N GLU A 232 -10.05 4.58 -15.65
CA GLU A 232 -9.30 5.74 -15.16
C GLU A 232 -8.70 5.51 -13.77
N LYS A 233 -9.35 4.71 -12.93
CA LYS A 233 -8.85 4.33 -11.60
C LYS A 233 -7.61 3.45 -11.70
N ILE A 234 -7.62 2.43 -12.56
CA ILE A 234 -6.42 1.62 -12.83
C ILE A 234 -5.28 2.50 -13.34
N ARG A 235 -5.58 3.42 -14.27
CA ARG A 235 -4.60 4.40 -14.76
C ARG A 235 -4.05 5.29 -13.63
N GLU A 236 -4.89 5.75 -12.70
CA GLU A 236 -4.45 6.55 -11.55
C GLU A 236 -3.54 5.77 -10.59
N GLU A 237 -3.83 4.50 -10.34
CA GLU A 237 -2.97 3.65 -9.49
C GLU A 237 -1.56 3.55 -10.07
N ILE A 238 -1.43 3.41 -11.40
CA ILE A 238 -0.12 3.37 -12.09
C ILE A 238 0.61 4.73 -12.05
N TYR A 239 -0.10 5.85 -12.21
CA TYR A 239 0.51 7.19 -12.15
C TYR A 239 0.71 7.71 -10.72
N GLY A 240 0.14 7.05 -9.72
CA GLY A 240 0.06 7.52 -8.35
C GLY A 240 -1.10 8.49 -8.11
N LYS A 241 -1.70 8.37 -6.91
CA LYS A 241 -2.76 9.27 -6.44
C LYS A 241 -2.23 10.67 -6.18
N LYS A 242 -3.03 11.69 -6.49
CA LYS A 242 -2.70 13.09 -6.18
C LYS A 242 -3.54 13.57 -4.99
N THR A 243 -2.88 13.87 -3.88
CA THR A 243 -3.53 14.38 -2.66
C THR A 243 -4.33 15.65 -2.93
N GLY A 244 -5.55 15.72 -2.39
CA GLY A 244 -6.46 16.87 -2.58
C GLY A 244 -7.18 16.92 -3.94
N TYR A 245 -7.05 15.86 -4.75
CA TYR A 245 -7.77 15.73 -6.02
C TYR A 245 -8.51 14.40 -6.10
N ILE A 246 -9.55 14.36 -6.93
CA ILE A 246 -10.28 13.13 -7.31
C ILE A 246 -10.39 13.02 -8.83
N LEU A 247 -10.71 11.83 -9.33
CA LEU A 247 -10.92 11.61 -10.75
C LEU A 247 -12.17 12.33 -11.24
N PHE A 248 -12.09 12.92 -12.44
CA PHE A 248 -13.25 13.56 -13.06
C PHE A 248 -14.38 12.55 -13.34
N SER A 249 -14.03 11.33 -13.72
CA SER A 249 -15.00 10.25 -13.98
C SER A 249 -15.84 9.88 -12.75
N GLU A 250 -15.40 10.18 -11.53
CA GLU A 250 -16.19 9.95 -10.30
C GLU A 250 -17.39 10.88 -10.14
N ILE A 251 -17.40 12.03 -10.83
CA ILE A 251 -18.43 13.05 -10.68
C ILE A 251 -19.11 13.40 -12.02
N GLU A 252 -18.80 12.63 -13.06
CA GLU A 252 -19.29 12.90 -14.42
C GLU A 252 -20.82 12.76 -14.47
N GLU A 253 -21.38 11.75 -13.79
CA GLU A 253 -22.83 11.55 -13.68
C GLU A 253 -23.51 12.69 -12.92
N GLU A 254 -22.94 13.13 -11.78
CA GLU A 254 -23.48 14.24 -10.99
C GLU A 254 -23.49 15.55 -11.78
N LEU A 255 -22.45 15.83 -12.56
CA LEU A 255 -22.40 17.01 -13.42
C LEU A 255 -23.42 16.93 -14.56
N GLU A 256 -23.59 15.76 -15.17
CA GLU A 256 -24.58 15.57 -16.22
C GLU A 256 -26.01 15.73 -15.68
N PHE A 257 -26.26 15.22 -14.48
CA PHE A 257 -27.51 15.42 -13.76
C PHE A 257 -27.81 16.90 -13.50
N LEU A 258 -26.85 17.65 -12.94
CA LEU A 258 -27.01 19.08 -12.69
C LEU A 258 -27.22 19.90 -13.97
N ARG A 259 -26.59 19.49 -15.07
CA ARG A 259 -26.81 20.10 -16.38
C ARG A 259 -28.24 19.85 -16.88
N LYS A 260 -28.71 18.60 -16.77
CA LYS A 260 -30.01 18.18 -17.33
C LYS A 260 -31.19 18.70 -16.51
N PHE A 261 -31.14 18.61 -15.19
CA PHE A 261 -32.26 18.94 -14.30
C PHE A 261 -32.11 20.30 -13.62
N GLY A 262 -30.88 20.73 -13.35
CA GLY A 262 -30.63 22.01 -12.69
C GLY A 262 -30.42 23.19 -13.64
N GLY A 263 -30.36 22.95 -14.96
CA GLY A 263 -30.04 23.98 -15.96
C GLY A 263 -28.64 24.61 -15.81
N LYS A 264 -27.77 24.03 -14.96
CA LYS A 264 -26.48 24.63 -14.62
C LYS A 264 -25.40 24.19 -15.60
N ASN A 265 -24.64 25.15 -16.10
CA ASN A 265 -23.53 24.85 -16.99
C ASN A 265 -22.37 24.19 -16.20
N PRO A 266 -21.86 23.01 -16.59
CA PRO A 266 -20.71 22.36 -15.94
C PRO A 266 -19.48 23.28 -15.77
N ARG A 267 -19.31 24.28 -16.65
CA ARG A 267 -18.24 25.28 -16.55
C ARG A 267 -18.28 26.07 -15.25
N GLN A 268 -19.45 26.30 -14.66
CA GLN A 268 -19.59 27.01 -13.38
C GLN A 268 -18.92 26.27 -12.21
N TYR A 269 -18.87 24.94 -12.27
CA TYR A 269 -18.24 24.12 -11.25
C TYR A 269 -16.76 23.84 -11.57
N LEU A 270 -16.47 23.58 -12.84
CA LEU A 270 -15.14 23.16 -13.28
C LEU A 270 -14.20 24.32 -13.58
N GLY A 271 -14.73 25.52 -13.85
CA GLY A 271 -13.99 26.70 -14.32
C GLY A 271 -13.54 26.62 -15.79
N ARG A 272 -13.70 25.47 -16.44
CA ARG A 272 -13.40 25.22 -17.86
C ARG A 272 -14.51 24.41 -18.52
N SER A 273 -14.50 24.34 -19.85
CA SER A 273 -15.43 23.51 -20.62
C SER A 273 -15.25 22.03 -20.29
N ILE A 274 -16.34 21.26 -20.32
CA ILE A 274 -16.34 19.82 -20.04
C ILE A 274 -15.47 19.04 -21.03
N SER A 275 -15.34 19.53 -22.27
CA SER A 275 -14.51 18.91 -23.31
C SER A 275 -13.04 18.82 -22.91
N HIS A 276 -12.52 19.79 -22.15
CA HIS A 276 -11.16 19.75 -21.61
C HIS A 276 -10.94 18.57 -20.64
N TYR A 277 -12.01 18.13 -19.95
CA TYR A 277 -11.96 17.00 -19.04
C TYR A 277 -12.18 15.66 -19.76
N LYS A 278 -13.01 15.65 -20.81
CA LYS A 278 -13.28 14.45 -21.62
C LYS A 278 -12.12 14.04 -22.54
N LYS A 279 -11.38 15.01 -23.11
CA LYS A 279 -10.34 14.74 -24.13
C LYS A 279 -8.99 14.24 -23.60
N SER A 280 -8.74 14.31 -22.29
CA SER A 280 -7.42 14.09 -21.72
C SER A 280 -7.29 12.70 -21.08
N ARG A 281 -6.08 12.13 -21.15
CA ARG A 281 -5.78 10.75 -20.69
C ARG A 281 -6.11 10.52 -19.21
N LEU A 282 -5.76 11.42 -18.30
CA LEU A 282 -6.16 11.32 -16.89
C LEU A 282 -6.49 12.71 -16.37
N LYS A 283 -7.74 12.94 -15.95
CA LYS A 283 -8.16 14.25 -15.46
C LYS A 283 -8.64 14.15 -14.04
N ARG A 284 -8.11 15.10 -13.26
CA ARG A 284 -8.38 15.24 -11.84
C ARG A 284 -9.00 16.60 -11.60
N ILE A 285 -9.87 16.67 -10.61
CA ILE A 285 -10.46 17.90 -10.10
C ILE A 285 -10.13 18.03 -8.62
N ALA A 286 -10.08 19.26 -8.12
CA ALA A 286 -9.87 19.48 -6.69
C ALA A 286 -11.04 18.90 -5.88
N SER A 287 -10.76 18.22 -4.77
CA SER A 287 -11.77 17.54 -3.96
C SER A 287 -12.87 18.47 -3.46
N TRP A 288 -12.54 19.74 -3.14
CA TRP A 288 -13.54 20.73 -2.73
C TRP A 288 -14.54 21.06 -3.86
N ARG A 289 -14.11 21.03 -5.14
CA ARG A 289 -15.02 21.22 -6.28
C ARG A 289 -15.97 20.05 -6.43
N ALA A 290 -15.46 18.83 -6.27
CA ALA A 290 -16.27 17.63 -6.26
C ALA A 290 -17.34 17.67 -5.16
N LEU A 291 -16.95 18.09 -3.95
CA LEU A 291 -17.88 18.27 -2.84
C LEU A 291 -18.97 19.30 -3.16
N LYS A 292 -18.58 20.44 -3.76
CA LYS A 292 -19.53 21.47 -4.21
C LYS A 292 -20.55 20.93 -5.22
N ILE A 293 -20.11 20.07 -6.15
CA ILE A 293 -20.98 19.41 -7.13
C ILE A 293 -21.95 18.45 -6.45
N LYS A 294 -21.45 17.56 -5.59
CA LYS A 294 -22.27 16.60 -4.84
C LYS A 294 -23.32 17.30 -3.97
N ASN A 295 -22.94 18.38 -3.28
CA ASN A 295 -23.86 19.17 -2.47
C ASN A 295 -24.92 19.87 -3.32
N ALA A 296 -24.57 20.36 -4.51
CA ALA A 296 -25.55 20.92 -5.43
C ALA A 296 -26.53 19.87 -5.95
N CYS A 297 -26.07 18.63 -6.20
CA CYS A 297 -26.97 17.52 -6.54
C CYS A 297 -27.93 17.22 -5.41
N CYS A 298 -27.46 17.10 -4.16
CA CYS A 298 -28.32 16.86 -3.00
C CYS A 298 -29.42 17.92 -2.92
N LYS A 299 -29.05 19.21 -2.96
CA LYS A 299 -30.03 20.32 -2.92
C LYS A 299 -31.08 20.19 -4.02
N LEU A 300 -30.67 19.98 -5.27
CA LEU A 300 -31.62 19.82 -6.37
C LEU A 300 -32.56 18.62 -6.19
N ILE A 301 -32.05 17.51 -5.67
CA ILE A 301 -32.85 16.29 -5.42
C ILE A 301 -33.86 16.52 -4.28
N ASP A 302 -33.49 17.30 -3.28
CA ASP A 302 -34.34 17.63 -2.15
C ASP A 302 -35.41 18.68 -2.56
N ASP A 303 -35.03 19.66 -3.38
CA ASP A 303 -35.92 20.72 -3.89
C ASP A 303 -36.90 20.21 -4.96
N GLN A 304 -36.57 19.14 -5.70
CA GLN A 304 -37.38 18.58 -6.78
C GLN A 304 -37.67 17.09 -6.55
N PRO A 305 -38.63 16.74 -5.67
CA PRO A 305 -38.93 15.36 -5.32
C PRO A 305 -39.54 14.55 -6.48
N GLU A 306 -40.08 15.23 -7.50
CA GLU A 306 -40.69 14.61 -8.69
C GLU A 306 -39.68 13.91 -9.60
N ILE A 307 -38.38 14.19 -9.45
CA ILE A 307 -37.32 13.54 -10.22
C ILE A 307 -37.33 12.03 -9.96
N THR A 308 -37.58 11.27 -11.03
CA THR A 308 -37.65 9.81 -10.95
C THR A 308 -36.34 9.19 -10.45
N LEU A 309 -36.45 8.11 -9.67
CA LEU A 309 -35.29 7.41 -9.12
C LEU A 309 -34.31 6.90 -10.20
N LYS A 310 -34.81 6.56 -11.40
CA LYS A 310 -33.99 6.14 -12.54
C LYS A 310 -33.09 7.25 -13.07
N SER A 311 -33.52 8.50 -12.94
CA SER A 311 -32.81 9.67 -13.45
C SER A 311 -31.76 10.26 -12.51
N LEU A 312 -31.69 9.76 -11.27
CA LEU A 312 -30.67 10.17 -10.30
C LEU A 312 -29.30 9.57 -10.65
N PRO A 313 -28.19 10.26 -10.32
CA PRO A 313 -26.86 9.68 -10.41
C PRO A 313 -26.76 8.38 -9.60
N ASN A 314 -25.90 7.44 -10.02
CA ASN A 314 -25.81 6.11 -9.44
C ASN A 314 -25.60 6.11 -7.93
N SER A 315 -24.73 7.00 -7.44
CA SER A 315 -24.42 7.20 -6.03
C SER A 315 -25.68 7.56 -5.21
N HIS A 316 -26.44 8.55 -5.68
CA HIS A 316 -27.68 9.02 -5.05
C HIS A 316 -28.82 7.99 -5.17
N ARG A 317 -28.94 7.34 -6.33
CA ARG A 317 -29.92 6.27 -6.59
C ARG A 317 -29.74 5.10 -5.63
N ARG A 318 -28.51 4.59 -5.47
CA ARG A 318 -28.18 3.53 -4.50
C ARG A 318 -28.54 3.95 -3.08
N THR A 319 -28.28 5.20 -2.72
CA THR A 319 -28.61 5.73 -1.39
C THR A 319 -30.12 5.77 -1.15
N LYS A 320 -30.92 6.28 -2.11
CA LYS A 320 -32.39 6.25 -1.99
C LYS A 320 -32.94 4.83 -1.94
N LEU A 321 -32.41 3.90 -2.74
CA LEU A 321 -32.82 2.49 -2.71
C LEU A 321 -32.52 1.83 -1.36
N LYS A 322 -31.35 2.10 -0.76
CA LYS A 322 -31.02 1.61 0.60
C LYS A 322 -32.03 2.12 1.64
N LYS A 323 -32.39 3.41 1.57
CA LYS A 323 -33.43 3.98 2.45
C LYS A 323 -34.78 3.29 2.24
N LEU A 324 -35.21 3.10 0.99
CA LEU A 324 -36.45 2.39 0.67
C LEU A 324 -36.46 0.96 1.22
N LEU A 325 -35.39 0.19 1.00
CA LEU A 325 -35.26 -1.16 1.53
C LEU A 325 -35.31 -1.19 3.06
N THR A 326 -34.74 -0.17 3.72
CA THR A 326 -34.81 -0.03 5.18
C THR A 326 -36.23 0.22 5.67
N VAL A 327 -36.99 1.08 4.96
CA VAL A 327 -38.41 1.34 5.26
C VAL A 327 -39.25 0.10 5.02
N LEU A 328 -39.07 -0.60 3.90
CA LEU A 328 -39.77 -1.84 3.59
C LEU A 328 -39.51 -2.91 4.66
N LYS A 329 -38.24 -3.10 5.05
CA LYS A 329 -37.88 -4.01 6.14
C LYS A 329 -38.59 -3.65 7.44
N SER A 330 -38.61 -2.37 7.79
CA SER A 330 -39.28 -1.88 9.01
C SER A 330 -40.79 -2.06 8.94
N TYR A 331 -41.40 -1.80 7.79
CA TYR A 331 -42.82 -2.02 7.54
C TYR A 331 -43.18 -3.51 7.66
N SER A 332 -42.42 -4.41 7.04
CA SER A 332 -42.60 -5.86 7.17
C SER A 332 -42.52 -6.31 8.62
N ILE A 333 -41.53 -5.83 9.39
CA ILE A 333 -41.42 -6.11 10.83
C ILE A 333 -42.66 -5.59 11.59
N SER A 334 -43.10 -4.37 11.29
CA SER A 334 -44.28 -3.78 11.94
C SER A 334 -45.58 -4.53 11.63
N LYS A 335 -45.69 -5.10 10.42
CA LYS A 335 -46.81 -5.95 10.04
C LYS A 335 -46.76 -7.28 10.78
N VAL A 336 -45.60 -7.93 10.88
CA VAL A 336 -45.44 -9.15 11.67
C VAL A 336 -45.68 -8.93 13.19
N ILE A 337 -45.53 -7.70 13.68
CA ILE A 337 -45.94 -7.35 15.05
C ILE A 337 -47.46 -7.21 15.19
N LYS A 338 -48.15 -6.75 14.15
CA LYS A 338 -49.59 -6.47 14.16
C LYS A 338 -50.46 -7.65 13.68
N ASP A 339 -49.92 -8.51 12.82
CA ASP A 339 -50.59 -9.72 12.31
C ASP A 339 -50.44 -10.89 13.28
N ILE A 340 -51.51 -11.67 13.36
CA ILE A 340 -51.71 -12.80 14.28
C ILE A 340 -50.62 -13.88 14.07
N ASN A 341 -50.21 -14.48 15.18
CA ASN A 341 -49.12 -15.45 15.42
C ASN A 341 -48.88 -16.59 14.38
N ASP A 342 -49.71 -16.76 13.36
CA ASP A 342 -49.68 -17.88 12.42
C ASP A 342 -48.47 -17.87 11.47
N ILE A 343 -48.01 -16.70 11.01
CA ILE A 343 -46.85 -16.60 10.11
C ILE A 343 -45.56 -16.98 10.86
N GLU A 344 -45.41 -16.50 12.10
CA GLU A 344 -44.24 -16.85 12.92
C GLU A 344 -44.23 -18.32 13.26
N ARG A 345 -45.39 -18.87 13.65
CA ARG A 345 -45.53 -20.30 13.91
C ARG A 345 -45.19 -21.13 12.67
N PHE A 346 -45.64 -20.74 11.48
CA PHE A 346 -45.29 -21.42 10.23
C PHE A 346 -43.77 -21.43 9.97
N ILE A 347 -43.11 -20.28 10.18
CA ILE A 347 -41.65 -20.16 10.02
C ILE A 347 -40.93 -21.03 11.07
N LEU A 348 -41.39 -21.05 12.32
CA LEU A 348 -40.76 -21.77 13.42
C LEU A 348 -41.12 -23.27 13.47
N MET A 349 -42.18 -23.69 12.77
CA MET A 349 -42.66 -25.08 12.75
C MET A 349 -41.55 -26.04 12.34
N PRO A 350 -41.36 -27.18 13.05
CA PRO A 350 -40.38 -28.19 12.66
C PRO A 350 -40.72 -28.74 11.27
N ALA A 351 -39.70 -28.91 10.43
CA ALA A 351 -39.85 -29.47 9.09
C ALA A 351 -39.99 -31.01 9.08
N TYR A 352 -39.66 -31.65 10.20
CA TYR A 352 -39.68 -33.11 10.37
C TYR A 352 -40.38 -33.50 11.68
N TYR A 353 -40.76 -34.76 11.81
CA TYR A 353 -41.20 -35.33 13.09
C TYR A 353 -40.01 -35.44 14.07
N HIS A 354 -40.30 -35.39 15.38
CA HIS A 354 -39.31 -35.31 16.47
C HIS A 354 -38.19 -36.36 16.36
N GLU A 355 -38.50 -37.57 15.90
CA GLU A 355 -37.55 -38.68 15.78
C GLU A 355 -36.38 -38.40 14.82
N LYS A 356 -36.61 -37.66 13.72
CA LYS A 356 -35.55 -37.28 12.77
C LYS A 356 -34.59 -36.22 13.32
N TYR A 357 -34.98 -35.51 14.37
CA TYR A 357 -34.13 -34.53 15.03
C TYR A 357 -33.27 -35.12 16.16
N ASN A 358 -33.57 -36.36 16.58
CA ASN A 358 -32.91 -37.07 17.67
C ASN A 358 -31.95 -38.17 17.18
N THR A 359 -31.53 -38.15 15.91
CA THR A 359 -30.53 -39.10 15.41
C THR A 359 -29.13 -38.74 15.92
N ASN A 360 -28.32 -39.75 16.29
CA ASN A 360 -26.94 -39.59 16.78
C ASN A 360 -25.98 -38.89 15.80
N GLU A 361 -26.43 -38.57 14.58
CA GLU A 361 -25.65 -37.89 13.54
C GLU A 361 -25.54 -36.37 13.73
N HIS A 362 -26.42 -35.75 14.54
CA HIS A 362 -26.45 -34.30 14.73
C HIS A 362 -26.50 -33.92 16.22
N GLY A 363 -25.57 -33.05 16.65
CA GLY A 363 -25.45 -32.63 18.06
C GLY A 363 -26.61 -31.78 18.59
N LEU A 364 -26.71 -31.69 19.91
CA LEU A 364 -27.65 -30.82 20.63
C LEU A 364 -27.00 -29.48 20.99
N ILE A 365 -27.75 -28.38 20.90
CA ILE A 365 -27.32 -27.04 21.35
C ILE A 365 -28.10 -26.66 22.59
N SER A 366 -27.40 -26.31 23.69
CA SER A 366 -28.04 -25.79 24.90
C SER A 366 -28.86 -24.54 24.58
N LEU A 367 -30.05 -24.40 25.17
CA LEU A 367 -30.96 -23.27 24.94
C LEU A 367 -30.27 -21.91 25.12
N ASN A 368 -29.37 -21.81 26.11
CA ASN A 368 -28.54 -20.63 26.38
C ASN A 368 -27.62 -20.20 25.21
N LYS A 369 -27.24 -21.13 24.34
CA LYS A 369 -26.37 -20.91 23.16
C LYS A 369 -27.16 -20.87 21.85
N ALA A 370 -28.43 -21.29 21.86
CA ALA A 370 -29.27 -21.33 20.66
C ALA A 370 -29.53 -19.94 20.07
N GLY A 371 -29.73 -18.92 20.91
CA GLY A 371 -29.83 -17.53 20.48
C GLY A 371 -28.60 -17.08 19.69
N TYR A 372 -27.40 -17.35 20.22
CA TYR A 372 -26.14 -17.03 19.53
C TYR A 372 -26.01 -17.74 18.18
N PHE A 373 -26.42 -19.02 18.11
CA PHE A 373 -26.39 -19.79 16.87
C PHE A 373 -27.29 -19.19 15.77
N LEU A 374 -28.48 -18.70 16.15
CA LEU A 374 -29.40 -17.95 15.28
C LEU A 374 -28.94 -16.48 15.04
N GLY A 375 -27.84 -16.07 15.66
CA GLY A 375 -27.28 -14.73 15.59
C GLY A 375 -28.13 -13.68 16.28
N MET A 376 -28.86 -14.07 17.34
CA MET A 376 -29.75 -13.23 18.14
C MET A 376 -29.12 -12.93 19.50
N SER A 377 -29.47 -11.79 20.09
CA SER A 377 -29.20 -11.49 21.48
C SER A 377 -29.98 -12.44 22.40
N LYS A 378 -29.44 -12.74 23.59
CA LYS A 378 -30.08 -13.65 24.55
C LYS A 378 -31.51 -13.22 24.86
N THR A 379 -31.71 -11.94 25.19
CA THR A 379 -33.03 -11.36 25.49
C THR A 379 -34.02 -11.51 24.32
N ALA A 380 -33.58 -11.30 23.07
CA ALA A 380 -34.44 -11.49 21.90
C ALA A 380 -34.82 -12.95 21.70
N PHE A 381 -33.88 -13.86 21.92
CA PHE A 381 -34.15 -15.29 21.84
C PHE A 381 -35.09 -15.77 22.96
N ASP A 382 -34.93 -15.25 24.18
CA ASP A 382 -35.81 -15.58 25.30
C ASP A 382 -37.26 -15.13 25.01
N PHE A 383 -37.45 -13.94 24.41
CA PHE A 383 -38.78 -13.50 23.97
C PHE A 383 -39.36 -14.35 22.83
N LEU A 384 -38.54 -14.80 21.88
CA LEU A 384 -38.97 -15.73 20.83
C LEU A 384 -39.45 -17.06 21.42
N VAL A 385 -38.71 -17.59 22.41
CA VAL A 385 -39.05 -18.84 23.09
C VAL A 385 -40.30 -18.69 23.94
N SER A 386 -40.48 -17.54 24.62
CA SER A 386 -41.66 -17.32 25.45
C SER A 386 -42.95 -17.23 24.63
N GLU A 387 -42.89 -16.57 23.47
CA GLU A 387 -44.06 -16.42 22.58
C GLU A 387 -44.45 -17.73 21.88
N HIS A 388 -43.45 -18.58 21.56
CA HIS A 388 -43.65 -19.84 20.82
C HIS A 388 -43.29 -21.08 21.65
N LEU A 389 -43.63 -21.04 22.94
CA LEU A 389 -43.22 -22.04 23.93
C LEU A 389 -43.66 -23.46 23.55
N ASP A 390 -44.82 -23.60 22.92
CA ASP A 390 -45.36 -24.87 22.44
C ASP A 390 -44.45 -25.54 21.39
N ILE A 391 -43.90 -24.77 20.46
CA ILE A 391 -43.00 -25.26 19.41
C ILE A 391 -41.68 -25.71 20.03
N PHE A 392 -41.09 -24.88 20.89
CA PHE A 392 -39.80 -25.19 21.51
C PHE A 392 -39.89 -26.35 22.51
N LYS A 393 -40.99 -26.48 23.25
CA LYS A 393 -41.24 -27.65 24.12
C LYS A 393 -41.39 -28.95 23.32
N ARG A 394 -42.00 -28.89 22.13
CA ARG A 394 -42.23 -30.07 21.30
C ARG A 394 -40.95 -30.65 20.69
N ILE A 395 -39.91 -29.83 20.52
CA ILE A 395 -38.66 -30.20 19.83
C ILE A 395 -37.49 -30.28 20.81
N GLY A 396 -37.58 -29.54 21.91
CA GLY A 396 -36.54 -29.47 22.92
C GLY A 396 -36.47 -30.72 23.76
N THR A 397 -35.25 -31.08 24.15
CA THR A 397 -34.97 -32.19 25.07
C THR A 397 -34.42 -31.62 26.37
N TYR A 398 -34.85 -32.19 27.50
CA TYR A 398 -34.40 -31.78 28.82
C TYR A 398 -33.43 -32.81 29.40
N ASN A 399 -32.21 -32.38 29.71
CA ASN A 399 -31.21 -33.17 30.42
C ASN A 399 -30.36 -32.26 31.31
N LYS A 400 -30.82 -32.02 32.54
CA LYS A 400 -30.29 -31.00 33.50
C LYS A 400 -30.43 -29.54 33.03
N GLU A 401 -30.40 -29.31 31.73
CA GLU A 401 -30.75 -28.06 31.04
C GLU A 401 -31.61 -28.37 29.80
N TRP A 402 -32.23 -27.33 29.22
CA TRP A 402 -32.95 -27.45 27.94
C TRP A 402 -31.98 -27.41 26.76
N TYR A 403 -32.19 -28.29 25.79
CA TYR A 403 -31.43 -28.37 24.55
C TYR A 403 -32.35 -28.36 23.34
N LEU A 404 -31.86 -27.79 22.24
CA LEU A 404 -32.52 -27.81 20.94
C LEU A 404 -31.64 -28.57 19.93
N PRO A 405 -32.23 -29.41 19.05
CA PRO A 405 -31.51 -30.08 17.99
C PRO A 405 -30.80 -29.10 17.04
N TYR A 406 -29.53 -29.34 16.75
CA TYR A 406 -28.76 -28.52 15.80
C TYR A 406 -29.46 -28.43 14.43
N LEU A 407 -29.95 -29.56 13.92
CA LEU A 407 -30.61 -29.64 12.62
C LEU A 407 -31.86 -28.75 12.56
N TYR A 408 -32.62 -28.65 13.66
CA TYR A 408 -33.79 -27.76 13.75
C TYR A 408 -33.38 -26.30 13.65
N LEU A 409 -32.41 -25.87 14.47
CA LEU A 409 -31.91 -24.49 14.45
C LEU A 409 -31.29 -24.11 13.10
N LYS A 410 -30.54 -25.03 12.47
CA LYS A 410 -29.97 -24.83 11.13
C LYS A 410 -31.07 -24.61 10.10
N LYS A 411 -32.12 -25.44 10.11
CA LYS A 411 -33.25 -25.32 9.19
C LYS A 411 -34.04 -24.03 9.38
N ILE A 412 -34.28 -23.60 10.62
CA ILE A 412 -34.92 -22.30 10.88
C ILE A 412 -34.07 -21.17 10.31
N LYS A 413 -32.75 -21.19 10.54
CA LYS A 413 -31.84 -20.16 10.06
C LYS A 413 -31.83 -20.04 8.53
N GLU A 414 -32.06 -21.14 7.82
CA GLU A 414 -32.14 -21.20 6.36
C GLU A 414 -33.55 -20.89 5.81
N LYS A 415 -34.59 -20.80 6.65
CA LYS A 415 -35.96 -20.56 6.18
C LYS A 415 -36.18 -19.11 5.76
N ASN A 416 -36.82 -18.96 4.59
CA ASN A 416 -37.30 -17.67 4.10
C ASN A 416 -38.22 -17.01 5.13
N GLY A 417 -37.91 -15.77 5.53
CA GLY A 417 -38.70 -14.99 6.48
C GLY A 417 -38.20 -15.02 7.93
N PHE A 418 -37.29 -15.94 8.31
CA PHE A 418 -36.77 -15.99 9.68
C PHE A 418 -36.02 -14.70 10.08
N ASP A 419 -35.34 -14.04 9.14
CA ASP A 419 -34.69 -12.74 9.37
C ASP A 419 -35.66 -11.65 9.85
N ILE A 420 -36.94 -11.73 9.46
CA ILE A 420 -37.98 -10.77 9.87
C ILE A 420 -38.43 -11.09 11.30
N VAL A 421 -38.65 -12.38 11.61
CA VAL A 421 -38.98 -12.87 12.96
C VAL A 421 -37.87 -12.47 13.94
N LYS A 422 -36.63 -12.81 13.59
CA LYS A 422 -35.44 -12.40 14.34
C LYS A 422 -35.41 -10.89 14.58
N ALA A 423 -35.63 -10.08 13.54
CA ALA A 423 -35.59 -8.62 13.67
C ALA A 423 -36.73 -8.06 14.56
N LYS A 424 -37.92 -8.68 14.57
CA LYS A 424 -39.00 -8.35 15.52
C LYS A 424 -38.53 -8.49 16.95
N TYR A 425 -38.03 -9.67 17.33
CA TYR A 425 -37.64 -9.95 18.71
C TYR A 425 -36.41 -9.14 19.14
N GLU A 426 -35.48 -8.84 18.24
CA GLU A 426 -34.39 -7.89 18.51
C GLU A 426 -34.89 -6.47 18.77
N MET A 427 -35.93 -6.03 18.05
CA MET A 427 -36.54 -4.73 18.30
C MET A 427 -37.29 -4.70 19.63
N LEU A 428 -38.01 -5.77 19.99
CA LEU A 428 -38.68 -5.91 21.29
C LEU A 428 -37.66 -5.91 22.45
N ALA A 429 -36.57 -6.67 22.30
CA ALA A 429 -35.47 -6.70 23.26
C ALA A 429 -34.81 -5.33 23.47
N LYS A 430 -34.68 -4.53 22.41
CA LYS A 430 -34.16 -3.16 22.52
C LYS A 430 -35.13 -2.24 23.28
N LYS A 431 -36.43 -2.32 22.98
CA LYS A 431 -37.46 -1.53 23.68
C LYS A 431 -37.57 -1.86 25.16
N TYR A 432 -37.27 -3.10 25.55
CA TYR A 432 -37.29 -3.52 26.97
C TYR A 432 -36.08 -3.02 27.78
N LYS A 433 -34.97 -2.67 27.11
CA LYS A 433 -33.74 -2.18 27.78
C LYS A 433 -33.71 -0.66 27.99
N THR A 434 -34.60 0.06 27.30
CA THR A 434 -34.91 1.49 27.51
C THR A 434 -36.14 1.60 28.38
#